data_AF-A0A8S3FN67-F1
#
_entry.id   AF-A0A8S3FN67-F1
#
_cell.length_a   1.000
_cell.length_b   1.000
_cell.length_c   1.000
_cell.angle_alpha   90.00
_cell.angle_beta   90.00
_cell.angle_gamma   90.00
#
_symmetry.space_group_name_H-M   'P 1'
#
loop_
_entity.id
_entity.type
_entity.pdbx_description
1 polymer ?
#
loop_
_entity_poly.entity_id
_entity_poly.type
_entity_poly.pdbx_seq_one_letter_code
_entity_poly.pdbx_strand_id
1 'polypeptide(L)'
;WSLASHIILTPRSDNGLYNNAPVATVISPIYIPQNQSKVINIPIADADGDPMRCRWASGTTECGQVCPPGSLPSGTIIFPNCTVIITGTVIGDWFAVTVVVEDFINSSSTTPLSSVPIQFLVDVVAPSPCTTPPEVYELSEASCTPITVGQTYTSQLIAINYCGASVTITDIATLSFPGMIRGNLIQYNSTVYYATLSWTPTIGELGYQVMCAMAVDR
;
A
#
# COMPACT_ATOMS: atom_id res chain seq x y z
N TRP A 1 19.41 -0.92 0.56
CA TRP A 1 18.18 -0.14 0.36
C TRP A 1 18.58 1.13 -0.35
N SER A 2 17.83 1.53 -1.36
CA SER A 2 17.98 2.81 -2.07
C SER A 2 16.62 3.16 -2.67
N LEU A 3 16.19 4.40 -2.57
CA LEU A 3 14.89 4.86 -3.08
C LEU A 3 15.14 6.14 -3.88
N ALA A 4 15.34 6.00 -5.19
CA ALA A 4 15.48 7.12 -6.09
C ALA A 4 14.40 7.05 -7.17
N SER A 5 13.50 8.03 -7.16
CA SER A 5 12.51 8.19 -8.23
C SER A 5 13.15 8.77 -9.48
N HIS A 6 12.73 8.31 -10.65
CA HIS A 6 13.08 8.91 -11.92
C HIS A 6 11.85 9.61 -12.49
N ILE A 7 12.01 10.86 -12.93
CA ILE A 7 10.94 11.66 -13.53
C ILE A 7 11.44 12.29 -14.81
N ILE A 8 10.62 12.29 -15.85
CA ILE A 8 10.90 12.99 -17.10
C ILE A 8 10.42 14.44 -16.97
N LEU A 9 11.35 15.39 -17.09
CA LEU A 9 11.09 16.84 -16.97
C LEU A 9 10.76 17.50 -18.31
N THR A 10 10.34 16.73 -19.31
CA THR A 10 9.87 17.27 -20.58
C THR A 10 8.35 17.24 -20.63
N PRO A 11 7.69 18.27 -21.17
CA PRO A 11 6.25 18.23 -21.38
C PRO A 11 5.82 17.01 -22.20
N ARG A 12 4.68 16.42 -21.83
CA ARG A 12 4.13 15.25 -22.48
C ARG A 12 3.74 15.55 -23.92
N SER A 13 3.88 14.57 -24.79
CA SER A 13 3.58 14.74 -26.23
C SER A 13 2.08 14.77 -26.56
N ASP A 14 1.24 14.26 -25.67
CA ASP A 14 -0.22 14.15 -25.87
C ASP A 14 -0.99 15.42 -25.48
N ASN A 15 -0.59 16.09 -24.40
CA ASN A 15 -1.31 17.24 -23.85
C ASN A 15 -0.43 18.50 -23.61
N GLY A 16 0.90 18.39 -23.75
CA GLY A 16 1.82 19.50 -23.55
C GLY A 16 2.00 19.95 -22.09
N LEU A 17 1.46 19.20 -21.13
CA LEU A 17 1.62 19.43 -19.69
C LEU A 17 2.78 18.62 -19.12
N TYR A 18 3.25 18.98 -17.93
CA TYR A 18 4.16 18.12 -17.17
C TYR A 18 3.41 16.96 -16.55
N ASN A 19 4.09 15.83 -16.44
CA ASN A 19 3.56 14.62 -15.84
C ASN A 19 3.50 14.72 -14.31
N ASN A 20 2.44 14.19 -13.72
CA ASN A 20 2.33 13.93 -12.30
C ASN A 20 2.70 12.48 -12.02
N ALA A 21 3.83 12.24 -11.37
CA ALA A 21 4.29 10.89 -11.05
C ALA A 21 3.27 10.13 -10.19
N PRO A 22 3.20 8.78 -10.32
CA PRO A 22 2.23 7.99 -9.59
C PRO A 22 2.53 7.97 -8.10
N VAL A 23 1.47 7.82 -7.32
CA VAL A 23 1.54 7.60 -5.87
C VAL A 23 1.32 6.12 -5.59
N ALA A 24 2.13 5.56 -4.69
CA ALA A 24 1.96 4.21 -4.19
C ALA A 24 2.24 4.17 -2.70
N THR A 25 1.42 3.38 -1.99
CA THR A 25 1.41 3.37 -0.52
C THR A 25 1.38 1.93 -0.04
N VAL A 26 2.23 1.57 0.91
CA VAL A 26 2.28 0.20 1.46
C VAL A 26 2.65 0.23 2.93
N ILE A 27 1.94 -0.56 3.74
CA ILE A 27 2.25 -0.70 5.17
C ILE A 27 3.38 -1.71 5.33
N SER A 28 4.31 -1.42 6.24
CA SER A 28 5.46 -2.27 6.57
C SER A 28 5.63 -2.38 8.09
N PRO A 29 5.95 -3.57 8.63
CA PRO A 29 6.08 -4.85 7.93
C PRO A 29 4.73 -5.51 7.62
N ILE A 30 4.73 -6.42 6.65
CA ILE A 30 3.61 -7.34 6.37
C ILE A 30 3.95 -8.72 6.93
N TYR A 31 3.10 -9.24 7.80
CA TYR A 31 3.27 -10.58 8.36
C TYR A 31 2.64 -11.63 7.44
N ILE A 32 3.42 -12.66 7.09
CA ILE A 32 2.93 -13.79 6.29
C ILE A 32 3.04 -15.10 7.08
N PRO A 33 1.99 -15.94 7.12
CA PRO A 33 2.09 -17.25 7.76
C PRO A 33 3.07 -18.16 7.03
N GLN A 34 3.86 -18.92 7.78
CA GLN A 34 4.75 -19.94 7.23
C GLN A 34 3.98 -20.92 6.32
N ASN A 35 4.56 -21.25 5.16
CA ASN A 35 4.05 -22.18 4.16
C ASN A 35 2.68 -21.81 3.57
N GLN A 36 2.27 -20.54 3.66
CA GLN A 36 1.06 -20.04 3.04
C GLN A 36 1.39 -18.90 2.08
N SER A 37 0.89 -18.99 0.85
CA SER A 37 1.07 -17.92 -0.14
C SER A 37 0.21 -16.73 0.25
N LYS A 38 0.85 -15.56 0.41
CA LYS A 38 0.15 -14.30 0.63
C LYS A 38 0.09 -13.50 -0.66
N VAL A 39 -1.10 -13.03 -1.00
CA VAL A 39 -1.34 -12.02 -2.03
C VAL A 39 -1.27 -10.64 -1.37
N ILE A 40 -0.37 -9.79 -1.86
CA ILE A 40 -0.18 -8.41 -1.40
C ILE A 40 -0.52 -7.51 -2.57
N ASN A 41 -1.62 -6.76 -2.43
CA ASN A 41 -2.00 -5.75 -3.42
C ASN A 41 -1.42 -4.41 -2.97
N ILE A 42 -0.57 -3.83 -3.80
CA ILE A 42 0.00 -2.50 -3.56
C ILE A 42 -0.97 -1.48 -4.16
N PRO A 43 -1.64 -0.65 -3.34
CA PRO A 43 -2.49 0.40 -3.86
C PRO A 43 -1.65 1.49 -4.51
N ILE A 44 -2.10 1.87 -5.70
CA ILE A 44 -1.46 2.85 -6.56
C ILE A 44 -2.52 3.81 -7.11
N ALA A 45 -2.13 5.05 -7.38
CA ALA A 45 -2.98 6.05 -8.01
C ALA A 45 -2.14 6.98 -8.88
N ASP A 46 -2.77 7.50 -9.94
CA ASP A 46 -2.16 8.46 -10.84
C ASP A 46 -3.11 9.65 -11.02
N ALA A 47 -2.57 10.88 -10.96
CA ALA A 47 -3.37 12.09 -11.02
C ALA A 47 -3.76 12.50 -12.45
N ASP A 48 -3.00 12.03 -13.45
CA ASP A 48 -3.24 12.31 -14.87
C ASP A 48 -4.15 11.25 -15.52
N GLY A 49 -4.40 10.13 -14.82
CA GLY A 49 -5.21 9.01 -15.30
C GLY A 49 -4.42 8.06 -16.21
N ASP A 50 -3.10 8.05 -16.08
CA ASP A 50 -2.21 7.26 -16.91
C ASP A 50 -2.26 5.76 -16.57
N PRO A 51 -2.12 4.87 -17.57
CA PRO A 51 -1.89 3.45 -17.32
C PRO A 51 -0.64 3.21 -16.48
N MET A 52 -0.80 2.48 -15.38
CA MET A 52 0.29 2.17 -14.45
C MET A 52 0.69 0.70 -14.50
N ARG A 53 1.98 0.40 -14.35
CA ARG A 53 2.50 -0.97 -14.23
C ARG A 53 3.58 -1.07 -13.16
N CYS A 54 3.64 -2.23 -12.52
CA CYS A 54 4.69 -2.57 -11.59
C CYS A 54 5.71 -3.57 -12.14
N ARG A 55 6.94 -3.44 -11.66
CA ARG A 55 8.03 -4.39 -11.85
C ARG A 55 8.91 -4.48 -10.60
N TRP A 56 9.78 -5.48 -10.53
CA TRP A 56 10.83 -5.47 -9.53
C TRP A 56 11.77 -4.28 -9.73
N ALA A 57 12.19 -3.70 -8.60
CA ALA A 57 13.28 -2.74 -8.61
C ALA A 57 14.60 -3.41 -9.01
N SER A 58 15.46 -2.64 -9.67
CA SER A 58 16.73 -3.10 -10.20
C SER A 58 17.83 -2.06 -10.03
N GLY A 59 19.07 -2.53 -9.93
CA GLY A 59 20.22 -1.64 -9.86
C GLY A 59 20.39 -0.91 -8.53
N THR A 60 21.43 -0.09 -8.48
CA THR A 60 21.89 0.53 -7.22
C THR A 60 20.98 1.63 -6.71
N THR A 61 20.22 2.28 -7.60
CA THR A 61 19.37 3.45 -7.28
C THR A 61 17.97 3.06 -6.81
N GLU A 62 17.39 1.97 -7.32
CA GLU A 62 16.02 1.54 -7.01
C GLU A 62 15.93 0.53 -5.84
N CYS A 63 16.97 -0.28 -5.63
CA CYS A 63 16.99 -1.31 -4.57
C CYS A 63 18.34 -1.44 -3.85
N GLY A 64 19.45 -1.04 -4.49
CA GLY A 64 20.77 -1.12 -3.86
C GLY A 64 21.20 -2.57 -3.68
N GLN A 65 21.39 -3.01 -2.44
CA GLN A 65 21.85 -4.37 -2.10
C GLN A 65 20.72 -5.37 -1.84
N VAL A 66 19.45 -4.97 -1.98
CA VAL A 66 18.27 -5.82 -1.69
C VAL A 66 17.39 -6.01 -2.92
N CYS A 67 18.01 -6.15 -4.09
CA CYS A 67 17.27 -6.30 -5.34
C CYS A 67 16.69 -7.72 -5.49
N PRO A 68 15.39 -7.85 -5.84
CA PRO A 68 14.81 -9.09 -6.27
C PRO A 68 15.51 -9.66 -7.53
N PRO A 69 15.49 -10.98 -7.73
CA PRO A 69 14.86 -11.98 -6.87
C PRO A 69 15.69 -12.34 -5.64
N GLY A 70 16.94 -11.89 -5.52
CA GLY A 70 17.88 -12.36 -4.48
C GLY A 70 17.50 -11.97 -3.05
N SER A 71 16.69 -10.93 -2.86
CA SER A 71 16.16 -10.52 -1.55
C SER A 71 14.88 -11.26 -1.12
N LEU A 72 14.35 -12.17 -1.96
CA LEU A 72 13.03 -12.78 -1.81
C LEU A 72 13.11 -14.32 -1.84
N PRO A 73 12.10 -15.01 -1.27
CA PRO A 73 11.96 -16.46 -1.44
C PRO A 73 11.84 -16.87 -2.89
N SER A 74 12.37 -18.05 -3.23
CA SER A 74 12.17 -18.64 -4.55
C SER A 74 10.69 -18.81 -4.87
N GLY A 75 10.29 -18.43 -6.09
CA GLY A 75 8.89 -18.49 -6.53
C GLY A 75 8.06 -17.24 -6.20
N THR A 76 8.65 -16.22 -5.57
CA THR A 76 7.98 -14.92 -5.40
C THR A 76 7.76 -14.24 -6.76
N ILE A 77 6.54 -13.78 -7.02
CA ILE A 77 6.16 -13.16 -8.30
C ILE A 77 5.53 -11.79 -8.09
N ILE A 78 5.70 -10.93 -9.10
CA ILE A 78 5.00 -9.65 -9.22
C ILE A 78 4.26 -9.59 -10.55
N PHE A 79 3.03 -9.09 -10.51
CA PHE A 79 2.22 -8.82 -11.68
C PHE A 79 2.24 -7.33 -12.05
N PRO A 80 1.99 -6.98 -13.33
CA PRO A 80 1.95 -5.59 -13.76
C PRO A 80 0.91 -4.73 -13.02
N ASN A 81 -0.17 -5.32 -12.50
CA ASN A 81 -1.18 -4.63 -11.70
C ASN A 81 -0.75 -4.38 -10.23
N CYS A 82 0.55 -4.48 -9.92
CA CYS A 82 1.10 -4.25 -8.60
C CYS A 82 0.65 -5.25 -7.52
N THR A 83 0.31 -6.47 -7.94
CA THR A 83 0.09 -7.60 -7.04
C THR A 83 1.37 -8.42 -6.87
N VAL A 84 1.80 -8.61 -5.62
CA VAL A 84 2.91 -9.50 -5.24
C VAL A 84 2.34 -10.78 -4.63
N ILE A 85 2.87 -11.94 -5.03
CA ILE A 85 2.59 -13.22 -4.36
C ILE A 85 3.89 -13.76 -3.79
N ILE A 86 3.91 -13.97 -2.47
CA ILE A 86 5.09 -14.39 -1.71
C ILE A 86 4.73 -15.52 -0.74
N THR A 87 5.64 -16.46 -0.55
CA THR A 87 5.51 -17.58 0.40
C THR A 87 6.80 -17.70 1.21
N GLY A 88 6.70 -17.56 2.52
CA GLY A 88 7.82 -17.76 3.44
C GLY A 88 7.81 -19.17 4.03
N THR A 89 8.97 -19.82 4.13
CA THR A 89 9.08 -21.22 4.57
C THR A 89 9.71 -21.40 5.94
N VAL A 90 10.37 -20.36 6.48
CA VAL A 90 11.07 -20.42 7.77
C VAL A 90 10.56 -19.29 8.67
N ILE A 91 10.09 -19.64 9.86
CA ILE A 91 9.57 -18.66 10.83
C ILE A 91 10.72 -17.76 11.30
N GLY A 92 10.47 -16.45 11.36
CA GLY A 92 11.42 -15.42 11.75
C GLY A 92 12.30 -14.91 10.61
N ASP A 93 12.13 -15.41 9.39
CA ASP A 93 12.78 -14.84 8.21
C ASP A 93 12.19 -13.49 7.84
N TRP A 94 13.07 -12.56 7.45
CA TRP A 94 12.71 -11.24 6.97
C TRP A 94 13.11 -11.09 5.50
N PHE A 95 12.17 -10.59 4.69
CA PHE A 95 12.39 -10.29 3.28
C PHE A 95 12.19 -8.81 3.00
N ALA A 96 13.09 -8.23 2.20
CA ALA A 96 12.95 -6.86 1.71
C ALA A 96 12.36 -6.90 0.30
N VAL A 97 11.11 -6.46 0.19
CA VAL A 97 10.39 -6.36 -1.08
C VAL A 97 10.62 -4.98 -1.67
N THR A 98 11.13 -4.90 -2.89
CA THR A 98 11.41 -3.64 -3.57
C THR A 98 10.75 -3.63 -4.96
N VAL A 99 9.78 -2.75 -5.16
CA VAL A 99 8.95 -2.64 -6.37
C VAL A 99 9.12 -1.25 -6.96
N VAL A 100 8.99 -1.12 -8.28
CA VAL A 100 8.90 0.17 -8.95
C VAL A 100 7.53 0.27 -9.60
N VAL A 101 6.85 1.37 -9.35
CA VAL A 101 5.59 1.75 -9.97
C VAL A 101 5.89 2.74 -11.07
N GLU A 102 5.42 2.43 -12.27
CA GLU A 102 5.67 3.22 -13.47
C GLU A 102 4.36 3.63 -14.12
N ASP A 103 4.25 4.88 -14.53
CA ASP A 103 3.16 5.43 -15.32
C ASP A 103 3.58 5.54 -16.79
N PHE A 104 2.60 5.53 -17.68
CA PHE A 104 2.82 5.51 -19.11
C PHE A 104 1.77 6.36 -19.80
N ILE A 105 2.20 7.13 -20.81
CA ILE A 105 1.30 7.97 -21.61
C ILE A 105 0.12 7.21 -22.24
N ASN A 106 0.27 5.89 -22.45
CA ASN A 106 -0.82 4.98 -22.83
C ASN A 106 -0.39 3.51 -22.61
N SER A 107 -1.35 2.58 -22.74
CA SER A 107 -1.16 1.17 -22.45
C SER A 107 -0.17 0.44 -23.37
N SER A 108 0.10 0.97 -24.58
CA SER A 108 1.05 0.39 -25.53
C SER A 108 2.46 0.96 -25.41
N SER A 109 2.66 2.05 -24.67
CA SER A 109 3.98 2.62 -24.41
C SER A 109 4.87 1.63 -23.66
N THR A 110 6.17 1.67 -23.95
CA THR A 110 7.20 0.89 -23.23
C THR A 110 8.16 1.77 -22.44
N THR A 111 8.09 3.09 -22.63
CA THR A 111 8.92 4.06 -21.91
C THR A 111 8.07 4.72 -20.82
N PRO A 112 8.46 4.61 -19.54
CA PRO A 112 7.71 5.22 -18.46
C PRO A 112 7.90 6.74 -18.45
N LEU A 113 6.88 7.48 -18.00
CA LEU A 113 7.00 8.92 -17.76
C LEU A 113 7.72 9.19 -16.44
N SER A 114 7.48 8.32 -15.47
CA SER A 114 8.04 8.31 -14.12
C SER A 114 8.23 6.88 -13.63
N SER A 115 9.22 6.70 -12.75
CA SER A 115 9.50 5.44 -12.05
C SER A 115 9.64 5.74 -10.56
N VAL A 116 8.70 5.25 -9.76
CA VAL A 116 8.63 5.50 -8.31
C VAL A 116 8.90 4.21 -7.56
N PRO A 117 10.09 4.04 -6.93
CA PRO A 117 10.38 2.86 -6.14
C PRO A 117 9.68 2.91 -4.78
N ILE A 118 9.18 1.76 -4.34
CA ILE A 118 8.64 1.52 -3.00
C ILE A 118 9.32 0.30 -2.38
N GLN A 119 9.48 0.32 -1.06
CA GLN A 119 10.14 -0.75 -0.31
C GLN A 119 9.38 -1.03 0.98
N PHE A 120 9.21 -2.31 1.29
CA PHE A 120 8.59 -2.76 2.53
C PHE A 120 9.20 -4.09 2.99
N LEU A 121 9.01 -4.38 4.26
CA LEU A 121 9.47 -5.62 4.89
C LEU A 121 8.35 -6.64 4.97
N VAL A 122 8.71 -7.90 4.81
CA VAL A 122 7.85 -9.06 5.07
C VAL A 122 8.50 -9.91 6.15
N ASP A 123 7.72 -10.30 7.17
CA ASP A 123 8.14 -11.16 8.27
C ASP A 123 7.34 -12.46 8.25
N VAL A 124 8.02 -13.60 8.33
CA VAL A 124 7.39 -14.92 8.34
C VAL A 124 7.04 -15.31 9.76
N VAL A 125 5.74 -15.39 10.04
CA VAL A 125 5.23 -15.71 11.37
C VAL A 125 4.69 -17.13 11.44
N ALA A 126 4.59 -17.66 12.67
CA ALA A 126 3.90 -18.92 12.91
C ALA A 126 2.44 -18.80 12.42
N PRO A 127 1.91 -19.83 11.73
CA PRO A 127 0.53 -19.81 11.29
C PRO A 127 -0.44 -19.75 12.47
N SER A 128 -1.41 -18.84 12.40
CA SER A 128 -2.49 -18.74 13.37
C SER A 128 -3.52 -19.85 13.13
N PRO A 129 -4.23 -20.35 14.17
CA PRO A 129 -5.40 -21.22 14.01
C PRO A 129 -6.50 -20.56 13.17
N CYS A 130 -6.52 -19.23 13.15
CA CYS A 130 -7.35 -18.40 12.31
C CYS A 130 -6.67 -18.22 10.94
N THR A 131 -7.24 -18.80 9.90
CA THR A 131 -6.74 -18.65 8.52
C THR A 131 -7.36 -17.46 7.78
N THR A 132 -8.44 -16.88 8.31
CA THR A 132 -9.11 -15.73 7.71
C THR A 132 -8.54 -14.44 8.30
N PRO A 133 -7.77 -13.65 7.53
CA PRO A 133 -7.23 -12.38 8.03
C PRO A 133 -8.37 -11.40 8.35
N PRO A 134 -8.14 -10.45 9.26
CA PRO A 134 -9.10 -9.40 9.52
C PRO A 134 -9.22 -8.48 8.30
N GLU A 135 -10.44 -8.04 8.01
CA GLU A 135 -10.71 -7.12 6.91
C GLU A 135 -10.98 -5.73 7.47
N VAL A 136 -10.46 -4.70 6.78
CA VAL A 136 -10.69 -3.30 7.11
C VAL A 136 -11.54 -2.65 6.04
N TYR A 137 -12.60 -1.99 6.48
CA TYR A 137 -13.54 -1.25 5.65
C TYR A 137 -13.59 0.20 6.10
N GLU A 138 -13.78 1.11 5.15
CA GLU A 138 -14.19 2.48 5.47
C GLU A 138 -15.71 2.59 5.28
N LEU A 139 -16.41 3.18 6.26
CA LEU A 139 -17.86 3.37 6.19
C LEU A 139 -18.33 4.25 5.03
N SER A 140 -17.44 5.01 4.39
CA SER A 140 -17.81 5.95 3.34
C SER A 140 -18.30 5.28 2.04
N GLU A 141 -18.10 3.95 1.86
CA GLU A 141 -18.46 3.12 0.69
C GLU A 141 -18.03 3.65 -0.70
N ALA A 142 -17.48 4.87 -0.76
CA ALA A 142 -17.09 5.56 -1.96
C ALA A 142 -15.61 5.34 -2.25
N SER A 143 -15.29 4.92 -3.48
CA SER A 143 -13.91 4.79 -3.97
C SER A 143 -13.10 6.10 -3.87
N CYS A 144 -13.78 7.25 -3.97
CA CYS A 144 -13.20 8.58 -3.76
C CYS A 144 -14.25 9.50 -3.12
N THR A 145 -13.90 10.16 -2.01
CA THR A 145 -14.77 11.14 -1.34
C THR A 145 -14.26 12.57 -1.60
N PRO A 146 -15.02 13.45 -2.27
CA PRO A 146 -14.61 14.84 -2.46
C PRO A 146 -14.75 15.62 -1.15
N ILE A 147 -13.69 16.34 -0.77
CA ILE A 147 -13.63 17.12 0.48
C ILE A 147 -13.21 18.55 0.15
N THR A 148 -13.99 19.52 0.62
CA THR A 148 -13.73 20.95 0.41
C THR A 148 -12.68 21.45 1.40
N VAL A 149 -11.73 22.26 0.94
CA VAL A 149 -10.73 22.94 1.78
C VAL A 149 -11.41 23.67 2.95
N GLY A 150 -10.86 23.47 4.15
CA GLY A 150 -11.37 24.04 5.40
C GLY A 150 -12.57 23.32 6.01
N GLN A 151 -13.15 22.31 5.35
CA GLN A 151 -14.22 21.48 5.92
C GLN A 151 -13.61 20.24 6.58
N THR A 152 -13.99 19.96 7.82
CA THR A 152 -13.54 18.74 8.51
C THR A 152 -14.28 17.53 7.97
N TYR A 153 -13.52 16.63 7.36
CA TYR A 153 -13.95 15.29 7.05
C TYR A 153 -13.82 14.39 8.28
N THR A 154 -14.79 13.50 8.49
CA THR A 154 -14.74 12.48 9.54
C THR A 154 -15.31 11.18 9.00
N SER A 155 -14.64 10.07 9.29
CA SER A 155 -15.03 8.72 8.86
C SER A 155 -14.63 7.69 9.93
N GLN A 156 -15.02 6.43 9.74
CA GLN A 156 -14.58 5.33 10.59
C GLN A 156 -13.99 4.21 9.74
N LEU A 157 -12.82 3.74 10.16
CA LEU A 157 -12.26 2.46 9.74
C LEU A 157 -12.83 1.39 10.65
N ILE A 158 -13.47 0.39 10.07
CA ILE A 158 -14.01 -0.78 10.76
C ILE A 158 -13.13 -1.97 10.44
N ALA A 159 -12.65 -2.65 11.48
CA ALA A 159 -11.95 -3.91 11.35
C ALA A 159 -12.82 -5.05 11.87
N ILE A 160 -12.97 -6.10 11.07
CA ILE A 160 -13.77 -7.29 11.40
C ILE A 160 -12.84 -8.47 11.63
N ASN A 161 -12.93 -9.04 12.82
CA ASN A 161 -12.31 -10.31 13.19
C ASN A 161 -13.29 -11.46 12.92
N TYR A 162 -12.96 -12.29 11.93
CA TYR A 162 -13.76 -13.45 11.54
C TYR A 162 -13.53 -14.71 12.38
N CYS A 163 -12.54 -14.67 13.28
CA CYS A 163 -12.12 -15.81 14.09
C CYS A 163 -12.62 -15.75 15.54
N GLY A 164 -13.52 -14.81 15.83
CA GLY A 164 -14.16 -14.69 17.13
C GLY A 164 -13.16 -14.46 18.27
N ALA A 165 -13.48 -14.97 19.45
CA ALA A 165 -12.70 -14.70 20.67
C ALA A 165 -11.27 -15.32 20.70
N SER A 166 -10.88 -16.08 19.68
CA SER A 166 -9.55 -16.72 19.61
C SER A 166 -8.42 -15.77 19.19
N VAL A 167 -8.79 -14.62 18.62
CA VAL A 167 -7.88 -13.62 18.08
C VAL A 167 -8.36 -12.24 18.50
N THR A 168 -7.45 -11.32 18.78
CA THR A 168 -7.79 -9.93 19.14
C THR A 168 -7.15 -8.97 18.16
N ILE A 169 -7.96 -8.05 17.60
CA ILE A 169 -7.42 -6.92 16.83
C ILE A 169 -6.79 -5.95 17.83
N THR A 170 -5.50 -5.70 17.64
CA THR A 170 -4.68 -4.86 18.53
C THR A 170 -4.44 -3.47 17.97
N ASP A 171 -4.51 -3.30 16.64
CA ASP A 171 -4.45 -2.00 15.99
C ASP A 171 -5.17 -2.00 14.63
N ILE A 172 -5.56 -0.80 14.18
CA ILE A 172 -5.82 -0.51 12.77
C ILE A 172 -4.70 0.42 12.32
N ALA A 173 -3.63 -0.18 11.79
CA ALA A 173 -2.48 0.55 11.29
C ALA A 173 -2.88 1.34 10.04
N THR A 174 -2.45 2.60 9.97
CA THR A 174 -2.76 3.50 8.85
C THR A 174 -1.48 4.12 8.32
N LEU A 175 -1.34 4.13 7.00
CA LEU A 175 -0.35 4.96 6.31
C LEU A 175 -1.12 6.05 5.56
N SER A 176 -1.10 7.25 6.11
CA SER A 176 -1.93 8.38 5.67
C SER A 176 -1.07 9.55 5.23
N PHE A 177 -1.65 10.42 4.41
CA PHE A 177 -1.08 11.72 4.05
C PHE A 177 -1.03 12.66 5.28
N PRO A 178 -0.20 13.73 5.24
CA PRO A 178 -0.10 14.69 6.33
C PRO A 178 -1.45 15.27 6.75
N GLY A 179 -1.63 15.53 8.05
CA GLY A 179 -2.85 16.15 8.58
C GLY A 179 -4.02 15.20 8.85
N MET A 180 -4.00 13.96 8.34
CA MET A 180 -4.97 12.94 8.73
C MET A 180 -4.72 12.48 10.17
N ILE A 181 -5.76 12.56 11.01
CA ILE A 181 -5.73 12.17 12.41
C ILE A 181 -6.52 10.86 12.57
N ARG A 182 -5.85 9.83 13.10
CA ARG A 182 -6.48 8.57 13.52
C ARG A 182 -6.67 8.55 15.03
N GLY A 183 -7.90 8.29 15.47
CA GLY A 183 -8.24 8.10 16.87
C GLY A 183 -7.80 6.72 17.40
N ASN A 184 -8.02 6.49 18.68
CA ASN A 184 -7.70 5.20 19.32
C ASN A 184 -8.58 4.06 18.75
N LEU A 185 -8.05 2.85 18.79
CA LEU A 185 -8.82 1.64 18.52
C LEU A 185 -9.90 1.46 19.61
N ILE A 186 -11.14 1.27 19.18
CA ILE A 186 -12.28 0.99 20.06
C ILE A 186 -12.87 -0.35 19.67
N GLN A 187 -13.01 -1.23 20.66
CA GLN A 187 -13.72 -2.49 20.49
C GLN A 187 -15.22 -2.24 20.64
N TYR A 188 -15.99 -2.46 19.57
CA TYR A 188 -17.46 -2.35 19.62
C TYR A 188 -18.08 -3.63 20.21
N ASN A 189 -17.58 -4.79 19.79
CA ASN A 189 -17.95 -6.09 20.34
C ASN A 189 -16.79 -7.11 20.15
N SER A 190 -17.04 -8.40 20.36
CA SER A 190 -16.00 -9.45 20.26
C SER A 190 -15.38 -9.59 18.87
N THR A 191 -16.06 -9.16 17.80
CA THR A 191 -15.60 -9.30 16.41
C THR A 191 -15.33 -7.96 15.72
N VAL A 192 -15.98 -6.88 16.14
CA VAL A 192 -15.92 -5.58 15.46
C VAL A 192 -15.14 -4.56 16.28
N TYR A 193 -14.17 -3.94 15.62
CA TYR A 193 -13.34 -2.86 16.15
C TYR A 193 -13.41 -1.69 15.19
N TYR A 194 -13.22 -0.47 15.68
CA TYR A 194 -13.16 0.70 14.82
C TYR A 194 -12.18 1.75 15.32
N ALA A 195 -11.73 2.60 14.40
CA ALA A 195 -10.98 3.81 14.70
C ALA A 195 -11.56 4.97 13.89
N THR A 196 -11.73 6.13 14.52
CA THR A 196 -12.23 7.34 13.84
C THR A 196 -11.09 8.02 13.09
N LEU A 197 -11.36 8.44 11.86
CA LEU A 197 -10.49 9.30 11.06
C LEU A 197 -11.03 10.72 11.04
N SER A 198 -10.15 11.71 11.08
CA SER A 198 -10.51 13.12 10.93
C SER A 198 -9.43 13.89 10.17
N TRP A 199 -9.84 14.74 9.24
CA TRP A 199 -8.93 15.57 8.45
C TRP A 199 -9.62 16.87 8.02
N THR A 200 -8.88 17.97 8.01
CA THR A 200 -9.34 19.26 7.49
C THR A 200 -8.33 19.74 6.44
N PRO A 201 -8.65 19.65 5.14
CA PRO A 201 -7.72 20.04 4.08
C PRO A 201 -7.39 21.52 4.13
N THR A 202 -6.14 21.82 3.80
CA THR A 202 -5.63 23.16 3.53
C THR A 202 -5.46 23.38 2.02
N ILE A 203 -5.24 24.63 1.60
CA ILE A 203 -4.99 24.96 0.18
C ILE A 203 -3.76 24.21 -0.38
N GLY A 204 -2.78 23.88 0.47
CA GLY A 204 -1.58 23.14 0.06
C GLY A 204 -1.81 21.65 -0.18
N GLU A 205 -2.98 21.12 0.17
CA GLU A 205 -3.33 19.69 0.05
C GLU A 205 -4.36 19.43 -1.07
N LEU A 206 -4.55 20.41 -1.96
CA LEU A 206 -5.35 20.23 -3.16
C LEU A 206 -4.79 19.10 -4.04
N GLY A 207 -5.64 18.14 -4.39
CA GLY A 207 -5.29 16.99 -5.20
C GLY A 207 -5.84 15.68 -4.63
N TYR A 208 -5.38 14.57 -5.18
CA TYR A 208 -5.71 13.24 -4.67
C TYR A 208 -4.94 12.92 -3.41
N GLN A 209 -5.66 12.46 -2.39
CA GLN A 209 -5.10 12.02 -1.13
C GLN A 209 -5.40 10.53 -0.97
N VAL A 210 -4.36 9.72 -0.79
CA VAL A 210 -4.47 8.26 -0.68
C VAL A 210 -3.98 7.82 0.70
N MET A 211 -4.76 6.96 1.36
CA MET A 211 -4.34 6.29 2.58
C MET A 211 -4.47 4.78 2.44
N CYS A 212 -3.72 4.05 3.25
CA CYS A 212 -3.89 2.61 3.41
C CYS A 212 -4.18 2.31 4.87
N ALA A 213 -5.02 1.30 5.10
CA ALA A 213 -5.30 0.78 6.43
C ALA A 213 -5.17 -0.74 6.44
N MET A 214 -4.67 -1.29 7.54
CA MET A 214 -4.68 -2.72 7.80
C MET A 214 -4.98 -2.99 9.27
N ALA A 215 -5.73 -4.06 9.53
CA ALA A 215 -5.95 -4.53 10.89
C ALA A 215 -4.76 -5.42 11.29
N VAL A 216 -4.28 -5.23 12.50
CA VAL A 216 -3.22 -6.03 13.11
C VAL A 216 -3.85 -6.85 14.22
N ASP A 217 -3.78 -8.17 14.07
CA ASP A 217 -4.28 -9.13 15.05
C ASP A 217 -3.16 -9.90 15.74
N ARG A 218 -3.46 -10.43 16.93
CA ARG A 218 -2.61 -11.33 17.70
C ARG A 218 -3.44 -12.42 18.36
#